data_AF-A0A6B8VJT8-F1
#
_entry.id   AF-A0A6B8VJT8-F1
#
_cell.length_a   1.000
_cell.length_b   1.000
_cell.length_c   1.000
_cell.angle_alpha   90.00
_cell.angle_beta   90.00
_cell.angle_gamma   90.00
#
_symmetry.space_group_name_H-M   'P 1'
#
loop_
_entity.id
_entity.type
_entity.pdbx_description
1 polymer ?
#
loop_
_entity_poly.entity_id
_entity_poly.type
_entity_poly.pdbx_seq_one_letter_code
_entity_poly.pdbx_strand_id
1 'polypeptide(L)'
;MLITAIGWAGYLILVVIADANWSTSIPLALIRFGGILCLFGVLIAFLSAMPAYLRTLKLLTFRIGAISGLIQLYGTLELIQRVPNLGSFETSFLIAQFVFAIALFPCAGCLYYHPLFPRWLAIGIALDGVFWICYSLANIGHEWYAFFEILAWGPSLMIEVLFGVYLVRVGLKLRRSSDPID
;
A
#
# COMPACT_ATOMS: atom_id res chain seq x y z
N MET A 1 15.11 -6.53 -6.05
CA MET A 1 15.48 -5.12 -5.80
C MET A 1 15.18 -4.20 -6.96
N LEU A 2 15.65 -4.49 -8.18
CA LEU A 2 15.21 -3.74 -9.37
C LEU A 2 13.67 -3.77 -9.51
N ILE A 3 13.05 -4.94 -9.32
CA ILE A 3 11.59 -5.12 -9.32
C ILE A 3 10.90 -4.26 -8.25
N THR A 4 11.45 -4.20 -7.03
CA THR A 4 10.95 -3.39 -5.91
C THR A 4 11.00 -1.89 -6.24
N ALA A 5 12.10 -1.43 -6.85
CA ALA A 5 12.25 -0.03 -7.25
C ALA A 5 11.33 0.37 -8.42
N ILE A 6 11.25 -0.48 -9.46
CA ILE A 6 10.35 -0.25 -10.61
C ILE A 6 8.89 -0.31 -10.17
N GLY A 7 8.53 -1.30 -9.36
CA GLY A 7 7.17 -1.43 -8.82
C GLY A 7 6.78 -0.23 -7.96
N TRP A 8 7.72 0.31 -7.18
CA TRP A 8 7.47 1.50 -6.37
C TRP A 8 7.31 2.76 -7.22
N ALA A 9 8.15 2.95 -8.23
CA ALA A 9 8.00 4.05 -9.18
C ALA A 9 6.67 3.95 -9.95
N GLY A 10 6.29 2.74 -10.39
CA GLY A 10 5.01 2.48 -11.04
C GLY A 10 3.82 2.81 -10.12
N TYR A 11 3.89 2.41 -8.85
CA TYR A 11 2.88 2.78 -7.85
C TYR A 11 2.71 4.30 -7.73
N LEU A 12 3.81 5.04 -7.54
CA LEU A 12 3.74 6.50 -7.42
C LEU A 12 3.13 7.16 -8.66
N ILE A 13 3.51 6.71 -9.86
CA ILE A 13 2.94 7.22 -11.12
C ILE A 13 1.43 6.97 -11.16
N LEU A 14 0.98 5.77 -10.80
CA LEU A 14 -0.44 5.42 -10.80
C LEU A 14 -1.23 6.24 -9.78
N VAL A 15 -0.67 6.48 -8.59
CA VAL A 15 -1.30 7.32 -7.55
C VAL A 15 -1.43 8.78 -8.03
N VAL A 16 -0.39 9.34 -8.64
CA VAL A 16 -0.42 10.71 -9.17
C VAL A 16 -1.44 10.87 -10.30
N ILE A 17 -1.53 9.88 -11.21
CA ILE A 17 -2.55 9.90 -12.27
C ILE A 17 -3.96 9.74 -11.70
N ALA A 18 -4.11 8.90 -10.66
CA ALA A 18 -5.38 8.70 -9.97
C ALA A 18 -5.88 9.95 -9.25
N ASP A 19 -4.96 10.77 -8.75
CA ASP A 19 -5.23 12.03 -8.07
C ASP A 19 -5.53 13.17 -9.05
N ALA A 20 -4.72 13.34 -10.09
CA ALA A 20 -4.88 14.42 -11.07
C ALA A 20 -6.22 14.37 -11.83
N ASN A 21 -6.92 13.23 -11.78
CA ASN A 21 -8.22 13.03 -12.40
C ASN A 21 -9.29 12.79 -11.34
N TRP A 22 -9.99 13.83 -10.90
CA TRP A 22 -11.08 13.73 -9.92
C TRP A 22 -12.37 13.07 -10.46
N SER A 23 -12.38 12.59 -11.72
CA SER A 23 -13.58 11.99 -12.34
C SER A 23 -13.75 10.51 -11.96
N THR A 24 -14.94 10.11 -11.50
CA THR A 24 -15.31 8.70 -11.34
C THR A 24 -15.50 8.03 -12.70
N SER A 25 -14.40 7.52 -13.27
CA SER A 25 -14.40 6.81 -14.56
C SER A 25 -13.78 5.42 -14.43
N ILE A 26 -14.19 4.50 -15.31
CA ILE A 26 -13.66 3.13 -15.37
C ILE A 26 -12.13 3.11 -15.50
N PRO A 27 -11.49 3.93 -16.36
CA PRO A 27 -10.02 4.00 -16.43
C PRO A 27 -9.38 4.39 -15.08
N LEU A 28 -9.97 5.35 -14.36
CA LEU A 28 -9.45 5.76 -13.07
C LEU A 28 -9.57 4.67 -12.01
N ALA A 29 -10.70 3.96 -12.01
CA ALA A 29 -10.93 2.83 -11.13
C ALA A 29 -9.87 1.72 -11.35
N LEU A 30 -9.53 1.43 -12.62
CA LEU A 30 -8.46 0.51 -12.98
C LEU A 30 -7.05 1.01 -12.58
N ILE A 31 -6.80 2.32 -12.65
CA ILE A 31 -5.53 2.91 -12.19
C ILE A 31 -5.38 2.77 -10.68
N ARG A 32 -6.44 3.04 -9.90
CA ARG A 32 -6.47 2.84 -8.44
C ARG A 32 -6.24 1.37 -8.05
N PHE A 33 -6.80 0.44 -8.82
CA PHE A 33 -6.51 -0.98 -8.70
C PHE A 33 -5.03 -1.31 -8.97
N GLY A 34 -4.49 -0.82 -10.09
CA GLY A 34 -3.08 -1.01 -10.45
C GLY A 34 -2.14 -0.47 -9.37
N GLY A 35 -2.46 0.67 -8.76
CA GLY A 35 -1.68 1.26 -7.67
C GLY A 35 -1.54 0.32 -6.47
N ILE A 36 -2.66 -0.15 -5.90
CA ILE A 36 -2.63 -1.05 -4.74
C ILE A 36 -1.95 -2.38 -5.08
N LEU A 37 -2.14 -2.92 -6.29
CA LEU A 37 -1.42 -4.12 -6.73
C LEU A 37 0.10 -3.91 -6.80
N CYS A 38 0.55 -2.80 -7.37
CA CYS A 38 1.97 -2.46 -7.42
C CYS A 38 2.54 -2.34 -6.00
N LEU A 39 1.84 -1.64 -5.10
CA LEU A 39 2.23 -1.49 -3.70
C LEU A 39 2.36 -2.84 -3.00
N PHE A 40 1.35 -3.71 -3.14
CA PHE A 40 1.37 -5.05 -2.55
C PHE A 40 2.51 -5.91 -3.11
N GLY A 41 2.74 -5.88 -4.42
CA GLY A 41 3.86 -6.60 -5.06
C GLY A 41 5.23 -6.14 -4.57
N VAL A 42 5.41 -4.82 -4.39
CA VAL A 42 6.64 -4.23 -3.82
C VAL A 42 6.85 -4.70 -2.39
N LEU A 43 5.81 -4.65 -1.56
CA LEU A 43 5.87 -5.14 -0.19
C LEU A 43 6.20 -6.63 -0.14
N ILE A 44 5.62 -7.43 -1.02
CA ILE A 44 5.91 -8.87 -1.06
C ILE A 44 7.38 -9.13 -1.35
N ALA A 45 7.90 -8.49 -2.41
CA ALA A 45 9.27 -8.65 -2.84
C ALA A 45 10.27 -8.15 -1.78
N PHE A 46 9.87 -7.17 -0.97
CA PHE A 46 10.69 -6.64 0.09
C PHE A 46 10.69 -7.51 1.34
N LEU A 47 9.49 -7.87 1.83
CA LEU A 47 9.33 -8.68 3.04
C LEU A 47 9.91 -10.09 2.84
N SER A 48 9.87 -10.65 1.63
CA SER A 48 10.51 -11.95 1.36
C SER A 48 12.03 -11.93 1.58
N ALA A 49 12.68 -10.77 1.40
CA ALA A 49 14.11 -10.59 1.64
C ALA A 49 14.47 -10.31 3.11
N MET A 50 13.48 -10.11 3.99
CA MET A 50 13.72 -9.82 5.41
C MET A 50 14.11 -11.07 6.21
N PRO A 51 14.85 -10.90 7.33
CA PRO A 51 15.29 -12.00 8.20
C PRO A 51 14.18 -12.92 8.73
N ALA A 52 14.56 -14.14 9.14
CA ALA A 52 13.64 -15.16 9.64
C ALA A 52 12.96 -14.80 10.98
N TYR A 53 13.62 -14.03 11.84
CA TYR A 53 13.04 -13.65 13.15
C TYR A 53 11.79 -12.76 13.01
N LEU A 54 11.57 -12.14 11.86
CA LEU A 54 10.35 -11.37 11.55
C LEU A 54 9.23 -12.21 10.93
N ARG A 55 9.39 -13.54 10.80
CA ARG A 55 8.49 -14.42 10.04
C ARG A 55 7.01 -14.23 10.36
N THR A 56 6.65 -14.14 11.64
CA THR A 56 5.25 -14.00 12.06
C THR A 56 4.63 -12.71 11.52
N LEU A 57 5.32 -11.57 11.70
CA LEU A 57 4.86 -10.27 11.23
C LEU A 57 4.79 -10.20 9.70
N LYS A 58 5.79 -10.79 9.02
CA LYS A 58 5.77 -10.93 7.56
C LYS A 58 4.54 -11.67 7.08
N LEU A 59 4.31 -12.88 7.61
CA LEU A 59 3.16 -13.72 7.25
C LEU A 59 1.83 -13.02 7.52
N LEU A 60 1.73 -12.28 8.63
CA LEU A 60 0.53 -11.53 8.94
C LEU A 60 0.29 -10.41 7.91
N THR A 61 1.34 -9.63 7.58
CA THR A 61 1.28 -8.60 6.53
C THR A 61 0.85 -9.20 5.19
N PHE A 62 1.45 -10.33 4.79
CA PHE A 62 1.11 -11.04 3.56
C PHE A 62 -0.34 -11.49 3.52
N ARG A 63 -0.83 -12.14 4.59
CA ARG A 63 -2.18 -12.69 4.64
C ARG A 63 -3.23 -11.59 4.57
N ILE A 64 -3.06 -10.52 5.33
CA ILE A 64 -4.01 -9.39 5.34
C ILE A 64 -3.96 -8.67 3.98
N GLY A 65 -2.77 -8.40 3.43
CA GLY A 65 -2.64 -7.79 2.12
C GLY A 65 -3.22 -8.66 0.99
N ALA A 66 -3.10 -9.99 1.08
CA ALA A 66 -3.72 -10.90 0.11
C ALA A 66 -5.25 -10.86 0.18
N ILE A 67 -5.84 -10.76 1.38
CA ILE A 67 -7.29 -10.58 1.55
C ILE A 67 -7.73 -9.26 0.89
N SER A 68 -7.01 -8.16 1.13
CA SER A 68 -7.25 -6.89 0.44
C SER A 68 -7.20 -7.04 -1.08
N GLY A 69 -6.16 -7.69 -1.61
CA GLY A 69 -6.01 -7.92 -3.05
C GLY A 69 -7.15 -8.73 -3.66
N LEU A 70 -7.65 -9.75 -2.96
CA LEU A 70 -8.80 -10.54 -3.41
C LEU A 70 -10.10 -9.73 -3.45
N ILE A 71 -10.36 -8.91 -2.41
CA ILE A 71 -11.53 -8.02 -2.37
C ILE A 71 -11.48 -7.01 -3.52
N GLN A 72 -10.30 -6.47 -3.79
CA GLN A 72 -10.12 -5.50 -4.86
C GLN A 72 -10.23 -6.13 -6.26
N LEU A 73 -9.73 -7.35 -6.43
CA LEU A 73 -9.92 -8.12 -7.65
C LEU A 73 -11.41 -8.36 -7.90
N TYR A 74 -12.16 -8.77 -6.86
CA TYR A 74 -13.61 -8.93 -6.95
C TYR A 74 -14.30 -7.64 -7.43
N GLY A 75 -14.01 -6.50 -6.82
CA GLY A 75 -14.55 -5.21 -7.27
C GLY A 75 -14.18 -4.86 -8.72
N THR A 76 -12.96 -5.21 -9.14
CA THR A 76 -12.51 -4.96 -10.53
C THR A 76 -13.25 -5.85 -11.53
N LEU A 77 -13.59 -7.08 -11.14
CA LEU A 77 -14.41 -7.97 -11.98
C LEU A 77 -15.81 -7.38 -12.21
N GLU A 78 -16.38 -6.69 -11.22
CA GLU A 78 -17.67 -5.99 -11.34
C GLU A 78 -17.61 -4.79 -12.32
N LEU A 79 -16.44 -4.20 -12.56
CA LEU A 79 -16.26 -3.12 -13.56
C LEU A 79 -16.24 -3.63 -15.00
N ILE A 80 -15.70 -4.83 -15.23
CA ILE A 80 -15.51 -5.38 -16.59
C ILE A 80 -16.71 -6.21 -17.06
N GLN A 81 -17.78 -6.26 -16.28
CA GLN A 81 -19.03 -6.89 -16.68
C GLN A 81 -19.70 -6.14 -17.84
N ARG A 82 -20.64 -6.83 -18.52
CA ARG A 82 -21.41 -6.27 -19.64
C ARG A 82 -22.17 -4.98 -19.28
N VAL A 83 -22.57 -4.84 -18.02
CA VAL A 83 -23.08 -3.60 -17.43
C VAL A 83 -22.14 -3.25 -16.27
N PRO A 84 -21.25 -2.26 -16.44
CA PRO A 84 -20.29 -1.89 -15.39
C PRO A 84 -20.99 -1.39 -14.13
N ASN A 85 -20.56 -1.88 -12.96
CA ASN A 85 -21.10 -1.46 -11.67
C ASN A 85 -20.05 -0.67 -10.86
N LEU A 86 -20.02 0.65 -11.08
CA LEU A 86 -19.09 1.55 -10.40
C LEU A 86 -19.31 1.59 -8.88
N GLY A 87 -20.56 1.56 -8.40
CA GLY A 87 -20.86 1.60 -6.97
C GLY A 87 -20.39 0.35 -6.21
N SER A 88 -20.53 -0.83 -6.82
CA SER A 88 -20.00 -2.08 -6.27
C SER A 88 -18.46 -2.09 -6.21
N PHE A 89 -17.82 -1.58 -7.27
CA PHE A 89 -16.37 -1.39 -7.27
C PHE A 89 -15.91 -0.44 -6.16
N GLU A 90 -16.53 0.74 -6.03
CA GLU A 90 -16.15 1.73 -5.01
C GLU A 90 -16.27 1.15 -3.61
N THR A 91 -17.35 0.41 -3.35
CA THR A 91 -17.54 -0.29 -2.07
C THR A 91 -16.42 -1.30 -1.82
N SER A 92 -16.12 -2.14 -2.81
CA SER A 92 -15.05 -3.14 -2.71
C SER A 92 -13.67 -2.48 -2.55
N PHE A 93 -13.44 -1.37 -3.23
CA PHE A 93 -12.20 -0.59 -3.15
C PHE A 93 -11.99 -0.02 -1.74
N LEU A 94 -13.03 0.59 -1.14
CA LEU A 94 -12.94 1.13 0.23
C LEU A 94 -12.71 0.03 1.26
N ILE A 95 -13.37 -1.12 1.11
CA ILE A 95 -13.14 -2.30 1.97
C ILE A 95 -11.69 -2.79 1.80
N ALA A 96 -11.21 -2.92 0.57
CA ALA A 96 -9.84 -3.34 0.31
C ALA A 96 -8.83 -2.37 0.93
N GLN A 97 -9.01 -1.06 0.73
CA GLN A 97 -8.17 -0.02 1.32
C GLN A 97 -8.13 -0.11 2.85
N PHE A 98 -9.29 -0.28 3.49
CA PHE A 98 -9.38 -0.48 4.93
C PHE A 98 -8.60 -1.72 5.39
N VAL A 99 -8.79 -2.86 4.71
CA VAL A 99 -8.06 -4.11 5.02
C VAL A 99 -6.56 -3.92 4.81
N PHE A 100 -6.14 -3.23 3.75
CA PHE A 100 -4.74 -2.93 3.48
C PHE A 100 -4.12 -2.04 4.54
N ALA A 101 -4.85 -1.04 5.03
CA ALA A 101 -4.42 -0.19 6.14
C ALA A 101 -4.15 -1.00 7.42
N ILE A 102 -4.93 -2.05 7.67
CA ILE A 102 -4.66 -3.00 8.76
C ILE A 102 -3.35 -3.78 8.52
N ALA A 103 -3.00 -4.09 7.26
CA ALA A 103 -1.72 -4.75 6.95
C ALA A 103 -0.50 -3.87 7.25
N LEU A 104 -0.67 -2.54 7.35
CA LEU A 104 0.42 -1.62 7.69
C LEU A 104 0.92 -1.78 9.13
N PHE A 105 0.11 -2.26 10.08
CA PHE A 105 0.56 -2.49 11.47
C PHE A 105 1.63 -3.59 11.60
N PRO A 106 1.41 -4.83 11.11
CA PRO A 106 2.46 -5.83 11.12
C PRO A 106 3.63 -5.45 10.20
N CYS A 107 3.39 -4.69 9.12
CA CYS A 107 4.45 -4.12 8.29
C CYS A 107 5.34 -3.17 9.11
N ALA A 108 4.74 -2.19 9.79
CA ALA A 108 5.42 -1.28 10.70
C ALA A 108 6.18 -2.03 11.79
N GLY A 109 5.61 -3.11 12.34
CA GLY A 109 6.31 -4.01 13.26
C GLY A 109 7.60 -4.58 12.64
N CYS A 110 7.53 -5.09 11.41
CA CYS A 110 8.73 -5.53 10.68
C CYS A 110 9.78 -4.43 10.56
N LEU A 111 9.38 -3.19 10.26
CA LEU A 111 10.28 -2.06 10.14
C LEU A 111 10.89 -1.69 11.50
N TYR A 112 10.09 -1.66 12.57
CA TYR A 112 10.52 -1.27 13.91
C TYR A 112 11.60 -2.19 14.46
N TYR A 113 11.47 -3.50 14.22
CA TYR A 113 12.42 -4.52 14.69
C TYR A 113 13.58 -4.78 13.73
N HIS A 114 13.62 -4.13 12.57
CA HIS A 114 14.70 -4.31 11.61
C HIS A 114 15.79 -3.25 11.83
N PRO A 115 17.06 -3.63 12.06
CA PRO A 115 18.10 -2.68 12.48
C PRO A 115 18.44 -1.62 11.42
N LEU A 116 18.22 -1.93 10.14
CA LEU A 116 18.46 -0.99 9.04
C LEU A 116 17.35 0.07 8.85
N PHE A 117 16.20 -0.06 9.54
CA PHE A 117 15.11 0.91 9.41
C PHE A 117 15.09 1.91 10.57
N PRO A 118 14.83 3.19 10.28
CA PRO A 118 14.59 4.16 11.33
C PRO A 118 13.24 3.88 12.01
N ARG A 119 13.24 3.84 13.35
CA ARG A 119 12.03 3.60 14.15
C ARG A 119 10.93 4.64 13.92
N TRP A 120 11.31 5.89 13.66
CA TRP A 120 10.34 6.95 13.36
C TRP A 120 9.53 6.65 12.09
N LEU A 121 10.12 5.98 11.10
CA LEU A 121 9.42 5.60 9.87
C LEU A 121 8.44 4.45 10.12
N ALA A 122 8.79 3.52 11.01
CA ALA A 122 7.87 2.48 11.45
C ALA A 122 6.64 3.08 12.16
N ILE A 123 6.87 4.06 13.05
CA ILE A 123 5.79 4.82 13.69
C ILE A 123 4.98 5.58 12.64
N GLY A 124 5.65 6.23 11.67
CA GLY A 124 5.01 6.91 10.56
C GLY A 124 4.08 6.00 9.77
N ILE A 125 4.50 4.79 9.41
CA ILE A 125 3.67 3.81 8.69
C ILE A 125 2.51 3.29 9.54
N ALA A 126 2.70 3.14 10.86
CA ALA A 126 1.59 2.79 11.74
C ALA A 126 0.56 3.92 11.83
N LEU A 127 1.01 5.18 11.92
CA LEU A 127 0.13 6.35 11.89
C LEU A 127 -0.57 6.50 10.54
N ASP A 128 0.12 6.19 9.45
CA ASP A 128 -0.45 6.17 8.11
C ASP A 128 -1.56 5.11 7.97
N GLY A 129 -1.38 3.93 8.58
CA GLY A 129 -2.44 2.92 8.70
C GLY A 129 -3.65 3.41 9.49
N VAL A 130 -3.44 4.11 10.61
CA VAL A 130 -4.54 4.74 11.37
C VAL A 130 -5.24 5.80 10.51
N PHE A 131 -4.47 6.63 9.82
CA PHE A 131 -4.98 7.65 8.92
C PHE A 131 -5.89 7.04 7.84
N TRP A 132 -5.44 6.02 7.13
CA TRP A 132 -6.22 5.38 6.07
C TRP A 132 -7.46 4.66 6.59
N ILE A 133 -7.42 4.10 7.80
CA ILE A 133 -8.62 3.57 8.48
C ILE A 133 -9.64 4.69 8.71
N CYS A 134 -9.20 5.82 9.28
CA CYS A 134 -10.06 6.97 9.52
C CYS A 134 -10.59 7.56 8.21
N TYR A 135 -9.76 7.63 7.16
CA TYR A 135 -10.14 8.07 5.82
C TYR A 135 -11.27 7.21 5.25
N SER A 136 -11.10 5.88 5.26
CA SER A 136 -12.13 4.94 4.79
C SER A 136 -13.45 5.07 5.54
N LEU A 137 -13.40 5.31 6.87
CA LEU A 137 -14.60 5.50 7.69
C LEU A 137 -15.26 6.87 7.45
N ALA A 138 -14.47 7.94 7.31
CA ALA A 138 -14.97 9.28 7.00
C ALA A 138 -15.67 9.33 5.63
N ASN A 139 -15.24 8.50 4.68
CA ASN A 139 -15.88 8.38 3.38
C ASN A 139 -17.31 7.81 3.45
N ILE A 140 -17.66 7.07 4.52
CA ILE A 140 -19.03 6.56 4.75
C ILE A 140 -19.92 7.64 5.38
N GLY A 141 -19.35 8.49 6.24
CA GLY A 141 -20.08 9.51 7.00
C GLY A 141 -20.18 10.88 6.35
N HIS A 142 -19.42 11.14 5.28
CA HIS A 142 -19.20 12.45 4.62
C HIS A 142 -18.65 13.59 5.50
N GLU A 143 -18.82 13.51 6.82
CA GLU A 143 -18.21 14.40 7.79
C GLU A 143 -16.69 14.18 7.81
N TRP A 144 -15.93 15.28 7.79
CA TRP A 144 -14.45 15.29 7.81
C TRP A 144 -13.74 14.75 6.56
N TYR A 145 -14.45 14.28 5.53
CA TYR A 145 -13.84 13.75 4.30
C TYR A 145 -12.82 14.73 3.69
N ALA A 146 -13.20 16.01 3.52
CA ALA A 146 -12.31 17.03 2.96
C ALA A 146 -11.04 17.28 3.80
N PHE A 147 -11.13 17.14 5.12
CA PHE A 147 -9.96 17.24 6.00
C PHE A 147 -9.01 16.05 5.80
N PHE A 148 -9.56 14.84 5.72
CA PHE A 148 -8.80 13.63 5.44
C PHE A 148 -8.21 13.61 4.04
N GLU A 149 -8.87 14.20 3.05
CA GLU A 149 -8.36 14.37 1.68
C GLU A 149 -7.11 15.26 1.65
N ILE A 150 -7.10 16.40 2.35
CA ILE A 150 -5.90 17.25 2.46
C ILE A 150 -4.74 16.48 3.12
N LEU A 151 -5.03 15.68 4.15
CA LEU A 151 -4.02 14.90 4.85
C LEU A 151 -3.49 13.71 4.02
N ALA A 152 -4.30 13.13 3.14
CA ALA A 152 -3.89 12.06 2.21
C ALA A 152 -2.76 12.55 1.30
N TRP A 153 -2.93 13.74 0.73
CA TRP A 153 -2.04 14.27 -0.30
C TRP A 153 -0.82 15.02 0.22
N GLY A 154 -0.81 15.38 1.50
CA GLY A 154 0.34 16.01 2.16
C GLY A 154 1.12 15.02 3.03
N PRO A 155 0.82 14.93 4.34
CA PRO A 155 1.57 14.10 5.27
C PRO A 155 1.63 12.61 4.93
N SER A 156 0.52 12.00 4.49
CA SER A 156 0.47 10.57 4.17
C SER A 156 1.34 10.24 2.95
N LEU A 157 1.16 10.96 1.84
CA LEU A 157 2.01 10.81 0.65
C LEU A 157 3.51 11.00 0.96
N MET A 158 3.86 11.94 1.85
CA MET A 158 5.25 12.13 2.27
C MET A 158 5.80 10.89 3.01
N ILE A 159 5.01 10.28 3.89
CA ILE A 159 5.37 9.04 4.59
C ILE A 159 5.54 7.89 3.58
N GLU A 160 4.62 7.75 2.64
CA GLU A 160 4.70 6.74 1.57
C GLU A 160 5.98 6.89 0.75
N VAL A 161 6.29 8.09 0.26
CA VAL A 161 7.51 8.36 -0.52
C VAL A 161 8.76 8.03 0.28
N LEU A 162 8.84 8.46 1.54
CA LEU A 162 9.97 8.13 2.42
C LEU A 162 10.09 6.62 2.62
N PHE A 163 8.96 5.95 2.83
CA PHE A 163 8.93 4.50 2.96
C PHE A 163 9.49 3.80 1.73
N GLY A 164 9.06 4.19 0.52
CA GLY A 164 9.61 3.71 -0.74
C GLY A 164 11.12 3.87 -0.87
N VAL A 165 11.65 5.04 -0.53
CA VAL A 165 13.10 5.30 -0.56
C VAL A 165 13.84 4.34 0.38
N TYR A 166 13.33 4.12 1.59
CA TYR A 166 13.94 3.19 2.53
C TYR A 166 13.77 1.72 2.12
N LEU A 167 12.65 1.33 1.52
CA LEU A 167 12.46 -0.01 0.94
C LEU A 167 13.54 -0.31 -0.10
N VAL A 168 13.79 0.61 -1.03
CA VAL A 168 14.83 0.45 -2.06
C VAL A 168 16.22 0.42 -1.42
N ARG A 169 16.53 1.36 -0.52
CA ARG A 169 17.83 1.46 0.14
C ARG A 169 18.16 0.22 0.97
N VAL A 170 17.23 -0.22 1.83
CA VAL A 170 17.42 -1.40 2.68
C VAL A 170 17.40 -2.66 1.84
N GLY A 171 16.53 -2.74 0.83
CA GLY A 171 16.47 -3.87 -0.09
C GLY A 171 17.79 -4.10 -0.83
N LEU A 172 18.43 -3.02 -1.32
CA LEU A 172 19.76 -3.08 -1.92
C LEU A 172 20.82 -3.60 -0.94
N LYS A 173 20.76 -3.21 0.33
CA LYS A 173 21.68 -3.71 1.36
C LYS A 173 21.45 -5.20 1.63
N LEU A 174 20.20 -5.63 1.78
CA LEU A 174 19.85 -7.03 2.03
C LEU A 174 20.31 -7.95 0.88
N ARG A 175 20.21 -7.48 -0.37
CA ARG A 175 20.72 -8.22 -1.53
C ARG A 175 22.24 -8.38 -1.48
N ARG A 176 22.98 -7.31 -1.16
CA ARG A 176 24.45 -7.38 -1.08
C ARG A 176 24.95 -8.33 0.02
N SER A 177 24.21 -8.44 1.12
CA SER A 177 24.55 -9.38 2.20
C SER A 177 24.20 -10.84 1.89
N SER A 178 23.40 -11.10 0.84
CA SER A 178 23.03 -12.46 0.41
C SER A 178 23.88 -12.98 -0.75
N ASP A 179 24.68 -12.14 -1.39
CA ASP A 179 25.64 -12.59 -2.41
C ASP A 179 26.81 -13.31 -1.71
N PRO A 180 27.15 -14.55 -2.10
CA PRO A 180 28.30 -15.23 -1.54
C PRO A 180 29.57 -14.43 -1.83
N ILE A 181 30.44 -14.31 -0.82
CA ILE A 181 31.77 -13.74 -0.97
C ILE A 181 32.57 -14.79 -1.76
N ASP A 182 32.77 -14.54 -3.06
CA ASP A 182 33.78 -15.24 -3.86
C ASP A 182 35.20 -14.90 -3.38
#